data_AF-A0A3R7KGS4-F1
#
_entry.id   AF-A0A3R7KGS4-F1
#
_cell.length_a   1.000
_cell.length_b   1.000
_cell.length_c   1.000
_cell.angle_alpha   90.00
_cell.angle_beta   90.00
_cell.angle_gamma   90.00
#
_symmetry.space_group_name_H-M   'P 1'
#
loop_
_entity.id
_entity.type
_entity.pdbx_description
1 polymer ?
#
loop_
_entity_poly.entity_id
_entity_poly.type
_entity_poly.pdbx_seq_one_letter_code
_entity_poly.pdbx_strand_id
1 'polypeptide(L)'
;MVRVELTCAAIRLTPVWVCLMAYCPNGEWPTRLQALVRVMDYGFSVEAFKHRPVVLLTHMFVHVNDSHLFGNLSALTATLIEFGGSSVIKNVEEESVWVSLRRTLGSFVVLVAGSIVGGIGGQLLYNDAQLAQRHKRWPLLAGMKEGANGGALDGVLRRVRNWVDQMSYKMDKKRTDGIFMCGASAGIFSLAGFNVAYYQRWGTALPMVLPELTAVACSLLHSSEEFSNAAWLPAGDVVGHAAHLGGFTAGACMGLIWRWLSDVYSNKRAKRPKAK
;
A
#
# COMPACT_ATOMS: atom_id res chain seq x y z
N MET A 1 1.97 -6.55 -33.42
CA MET A 1 2.95 -5.46 -33.19
C MET A 1 2.27 -4.49 -32.22
N VAL A 2 2.79 -4.32 -31.00
CA VAL A 2 2.16 -3.46 -29.97
C VAL A 2 2.55 -2.01 -30.23
N ARG A 3 1.57 -1.12 -30.38
CA ARG A 3 1.83 0.31 -30.59
C ARG A 3 1.76 1.04 -29.25
N VAL A 4 2.89 1.57 -28.80
CA VAL A 4 2.98 2.30 -27.53
C VAL A 4 3.05 3.79 -27.83
N GLU A 5 2.08 4.55 -27.31
CA GLU A 5 2.16 6.02 -27.33
C GLU A 5 2.97 6.48 -26.11
N LEU A 6 4.10 7.14 -26.38
CA LEU A 6 5.10 7.46 -25.35
C LEU A 6 4.58 8.46 -24.31
N THR A 7 3.73 9.40 -24.71
CA THR A 7 3.17 10.41 -23.81
C THR A 7 2.25 9.77 -22.78
N CYS A 8 1.36 8.88 -23.21
CA CYS A 8 0.43 8.14 -22.36
C CYS A 8 1.18 7.18 -21.44
N ALA A 9 2.21 6.49 -21.95
CA ALA A 9 3.08 5.66 -21.12
C ALA A 9 3.79 6.49 -20.03
N ALA A 10 4.34 7.66 -20.39
CA ALA A 10 4.99 8.55 -19.43
C ALA A 10 4.05 9.05 -18.34
N ILE A 11 2.82 9.46 -18.70
CA ILE A 11 1.78 9.89 -17.76
C ILE A 11 1.38 8.74 -16.81
N ARG A 12 1.22 7.52 -17.33
CA ARG A 12 0.86 6.36 -16.51
C ARG A 12 1.95 6.01 -15.49
N LEU A 13 3.20 6.22 -15.86
CA LEU A 13 4.36 5.95 -15.04
C LEU A 13 4.75 7.14 -14.14
N THR A 14 3.95 8.21 -14.05
CA THR A 14 4.19 9.32 -13.10
C THR A 14 4.52 8.86 -11.67
N PRO A 15 3.86 7.86 -11.06
CA PRO A 15 4.24 7.42 -9.71
C PRO A 15 5.68 6.89 -9.63
N VAL A 16 6.17 6.24 -10.69
CA VAL A 16 7.57 5.77 -10.82
C VAL A 16 8.51 6.96 -10.92
N TRP A 17 8.17 7.94 -11.77
CA TRP A 17 8.95 9.17 -11.91
C TRP A 17 9.04 9.96 -10.60
N VAL A 18 7.94 10.03 -9.83
CA VAL A 18 7.94 10.69 -8.51
C VAL A 18 8.89 9.99 -7.54
N CYS A 19 8.90 8.65 -7.49
CA CYS A 19 9.83 7.91 -6.64
C CYS A 19 11.30 8.13 -7.05
N LEU A 20 11.56 8.13 -8.37
CA LEU A 20 12.90 8.37 -8.90
C LEU A 20 13.39 9.79 -8.59
N MET A 21 12.55 10.81 -8.81
CA MET A 21 12.86 12.21 -8.51
C MET A 21 13.06 12.44 -7.00
N ALA A 22 12.29 11.76 -6.14
CA ALA A 22 12.50 11.83 -4.70
C ALA A 22 13.81 11.17 -4.26
N TYR A 23 14.26 10.12 -4.96
CA TYR A 23 15.55 9.49 -4.69
C TYR A 23 16.73 10.32 -5.20
N CYS A 24 16.57 11.00 -6.33
CA CYS A 24 17.60 11.82 -6.99
C CYS A 24 17.11 13.26 -7.25
N PRO A 25 16.87 14.08 -6.20
CA PRO A 25 16.19 15.38 -6.35
C PRO A 25 16.94 16.39 -7.21
N ASN A 26 18.26 16.26 -7.33
CA ASN A 26 19.11 17.13 -8.15
C ASN A 26 19.68 16.40 -9.38
N GLY A 27 19.13 15.23 -9.73
CA GLY A 27 19.70 14.34 -10.77
C GLY A 27 20.96 13.59 -10.32
N GLU A 28 21.46 13.85 -9.11
CA GLU A 28 22.58 13.13 -8.51
C GLU A 28 22.10 11.93 -7.71
N TRP A 29 22.75 10.79 -7.96
CA TRP A 29 22.49 9.56 -7.23
C TRP A 29 23.09 9.66 -5.81
N PRO A 30 22.30 9.42 -4.75
CA PRO A 30 22.81 9.55 -3.39
C PRO A 30 23.83 8.46 -3.06
N THR A 31 24.79 8.77 -2.21
CA THR A 31 25.63 7.73 -1.59
C THR A 31 24.78 6.88 -0.63
N ARG A 32 25.23 5.66 -0.31
CA ARG A 32 24.52 4.79 0.67
C ARG A 32 24.27 5.48 2.01
N LEU A 33 25.23 6.27 2.49
CA LEU A 33 25.08 7.03 3.73
C LEU A 33 24.01 8.13 3.59
N GLN A 34 24.01 8.87 2.48
CA GLN A 34 22.98 9.88 2.22
C GLN A 34 21.58 9.27 2.11
N ALA A 35 21.44 8.12 1.44
CA ALA A 35 20.18 7.39 1.36
C ALA A 35 19.69 6.97 2.76
N LEU A 36 20.59 6.43 3.60
CA LEU A 36 20.27 6.06 4.97
C LEU A 36 19.85 7.26 5.83
N VAL A 37 20.58 8.38 5.76
CA VAL A 37 20.24 9.62 6.47
C VAL A 37 18.86 10.13 6.07
N ARG A 38 18.54 10.16 4.77
CA ARG A 38 17.20 10.54 4.29
C ARG A 38 16.11 9.61 4.84
N VAL A 39 16.40 8.33 4.91
CA VAL A 39 15.48 7.34 5.49
C VAL A 39 15.30 7.59 6.99
N MET A 40 16.34 7.97 7.73
CA MET A 40 16.21 8.39 9.15
C MET A 40 15.40 9.69 9.31
N ASP A 41 15.56 10.64 8.40
CA ASP A 41 14.92 11.96 8.49
C ASP A 41 13.45 11.96 8.05
N TYR A 42 13.12 11.15 7.03
CA TYR A 42 11.84 11.18 6.33
C TYR A 42 11.10 9.83 6.33
N GLY A 43 11.72 8.77 6.85
CA GLY A 43 11.08 7.48 7.08
C GLY A 43 10.03 7.57 8.18
N PHE A 44 9.15 6.58 8.21
CA PHE A 44 8.10 6.52 9.21
C PHE A 44 8.63 5.79 10.45
N SER A 45 8.55 6.47 11.59
CA SER A 45 8.51 5.86 12.90
C SER A 45 7.42 6.52 13.73
N VAL A 46 6.96 5.83 14.76
CA VAL A 46 5.95 6.38 15.67
C VAL A 46 6.44 7.68 16.32
N GLU A 47 7.71 7.72 16.71
CA GLU A 47 8.31 8.92 17.30
C GLU A 47 8.45 10.06 16.28
N ALA A 48 8.91 9.76 15.06
CA ALA A 48 9.00 10.76 14.00
C ALA A 48 7.62 11.33 13.64
N PHE A 49 6.57 10.50 13.67
CA PHE A 49 5.21 10.91 13.37
C PHE A 49 4.62 11.86 14.43
N LYS A 50 4.93 11.66 15.72
CA LYS A 50 4.52 12.58 16.80
C LYS A 50 4.99 14.02 16.58
N HIS A 51 6.23 14.17 16.09
CA HIS A 51 6.83 15.49 15.86
C HIS A 51 6.56 16.03 14.46
N ARG A 52 6.49 15.15 13.45
CA ARG A 52 6.39 15.49 12.04
C ARG A 52 5.36 14.59 11.35
N PRO A 53 4.06 14.93 11.38
CA PRO A 53 2.99 14.13 10.77
C PRO A 53 3.20 13.80 9.29
N VAL A 54 3.96 14.64 8.58
CA VAL A 54 4.28 14.49 7.16
C VAL A 54 5.02 13.18 6.84
N VAL A 55 5.65 12.53 7.83
CA VAL A 55 6.32 11.23 7.64
C VAL A 55 5.36 10.10 7.26
N LEU A 56 4.05 10.26 7.47
CA LEU A 56 3.03 9.37 6.90
C LEU A 56 3.05 9.36 5.37
N LEU A 57 3.51 10.43 4.73
CA LEU A 57 3.61 10.52 3.28
C LEU A 57 5.05 10.35 2.81
N THR A 58 6.02 11.01 3.45
CA THR A 58 7.40 11.02 2.96
C THR A 58 8.08 9.67 3.02
N HIS A 59 7.69 8.79 3.96
CA HIS A 59 8.29 7.46 4.08
C HIS A 59 8.15 6.63 2.80
N MET A 60 7.10 6.88 2.00
CA MET A 60 6.84 6.17 0.77
C MET A 60 7.89 6.44 -0.32
N PHE A 61 8.58 7.57 -0.24
CA PHE A 61 9.47 8.05 -1.29
C PHE A 61 10.95 7.88 -0.95
N VAL A 62 11.29 7.64 0.30
CA VAL A 62 12.66 7.37 0.73
C VAL A 62 12.98 5.88 0.71
N HIS A 63 14.16 5.54 0.23
CA HIS A 63 14.63 4.16 0.07
C HIS A 63 16.04 4.04 0.65
N VAL A 64 16.30 2.93 1.35
CA VAL A 64 17.56 2.74 2.10
C VAL A 64 18.77 2.53 1.21
N ASN A 65 18.57 1.97 0.00
CA ASN A 65 19.61 1.76 -0.99
C ASN A 65 19.02 1.58 -2.40
N ASP A 66 19.91 1.49 -3.39
CA ASP A 66 19.56 1.37 -4.80
C ASP A 66 18.77 0.08 -5.10
N SER A 67 19.16 -1.04 -4.49
CA SER A 67 18.47 -2.32 -4.69
C SER A 67 17.03 -2.26 -4.20
N HIS A 68 16.78 -1.62 -3.06
CA HIS A 68 15.44 -1.38 -2.53
C HIS A 68 14.63 -0.47 -3.46
N LEU A 69 15.24 0.61 -3.98
CA LEU A 69 14.59 1.47 -4.97
C LEU A 69 14.22 0.68 -6.23
N PHE A 70 15.18 0.00 -6.86
CA PHE A 70 14.97 -0.72 -8.12
C PHE A 70 13.92 -1.82 -7.98
N GLY A 71 13.89 -2.53 -6.85
CA GLY A 71 12.83 -3.49 -6.54
C GLY A 71 11.45 -2.82 -6.53
N ASN A 72 11.30 -1.71 -5.83
CA ASN A 72 10.05 -0.96 -5.77
C ASN A 72 9.67 -0.36 -7.13
N LEU A 73 10.60 0.23 -7.89
CA LEU A 73 10.31 0.79 -9.21
C LEU A 73 9.86 -0.30 -10.20
N SER A 74 10.48 -1.47 -10.16
CA SER A 74 10.13 -2.61 -11.02
C SER A 74 8.73 -3.13 -10.69
N ALA A 75 8.45 -3.39 -9.41
CA ALA A 75 7.15 -3.84 -8.96
C ALA A 75 6.06 -2.80 -9.25
N LEU A 76 6.32 -1.52 -8.95
CA LEU A 76 5.40 -0.41 -9.22
C LEU A 76 5.08 -0.30 -10.72
N THR A 77 6.09 -0.40 -11.58
CA THR A 77 5.91 -0.38 -13.04
C THR A 77 5.00 -1.51 -13.49
N ALA A 78 5.29 -2.75 -13.07
CA ALA A 78 4.49 -3.91 -13.43
C ALA A 78 3.03 -3.76 -12.97
N THR A 79 2.81 -3.34 -11.73
CA THR A 79 1.45 -3.17 -11.18
C THR A 79 0.69 -2.02 -11.85
N LEU A 80 1.36 -0.93 -12.23
CA LEU A 80 0.75 0.19 -12.96
C LEU A 80 0.36 -0.15 -14.40
N ILE A 81 1.12 -1.04 -15.06
CA ILE A 81 0.75 -1.57 -16.37
C ILE A 81 -0.55 -2.38 -16.27
N GLU A 82 -0.72 -3.13 -15.18
CA GLU A 82 -1.97 -3.84 -14.89
C GLU A 82 -3.12 -2.94 -14.42
N PHE A 83 -2.85 -1.69 -14.03
CA PHE A 83 -3.89 -0.81 -13.48
C PHE A 83 -4.76 -0.18 -14.58
N GLY A 84 -6.08 -0.35 -14.51
CA GLY A 84 -7.03 0.24 -15.47
C GLY A 84 -7.36 -0.64 -16.68
N GLY A 85 -8.27 -0.14 -17.53
CA GLY A 85 -8.63 -0.71 -18.84
C GLY A 85 -9.25 -2.11 -18.83
N SER A 86 -9.56 -2.66 -20.00
CA SER A 86 -10.19 -3.98 -20.13
C SER A 86 -9.17 -5.14 -20.24
N SER A 87 -7.93 -4.85 -20.65
CA SER A 87 -6.82 -5.81 -20.65
C SER A 87 -5.49 -5.09 -20.47
N VAL A 88 -4.42 -5.85 -20.19
CA VAL A 88 -3.06 -5.33 -20.10
C VAL A 88 -2.58 -4.77 -21.44
N ILE A 89 -2.90 -5.45 -22.55
CA ILE A 89 -2.53 -4.99 -23.90
C ILE A 89 -3.18 -3.64 -24.19
N LYS A 90 -4.49 -3.50 -23.98
CA LYS A 90 -5.19 -2.22 -24.19
C LYS A 90 -4.74 -1.12 -23.23
N ASN A 91 -4.15 -1.48 -22.10
CA ASN A 91 -3.54 -0.50 -21.21
C ASN A 91 -2.27 0.09 -21.81
N VAL A 92 -1.42 -0.77 -22.39
CA VAL A 92 -0.16 -0.37 -23.01
C VAL A 92 -0.41 0.40 -24.31
N GLU A 93 -1.44 0.01 -25.06
CA GLU A 93 -1.85 0.65 -26.32
C GLU A 93 -2.82 1.83 -26.13
N GLU A 94 -2.96 2.36 -24.91
CA GLU A 94 -3.85 3.49 -24.64
C GLU A 94 -3.32 4.77 -25.29
N GLU A 95 -4.07 5.31 -26.26
CA GLU A 95 -3.71 6.55 -26.96
C GLU A 95 -4.37 7.80 -26.32
N SER A 96 -5.34 7.62 -25.42
CA SER A 96 -6.03 8.74 -24.78
C SER A 96 -5.26 9.28 -23.56
N VAL A 97 -4.73 10.50 -23.71
CA VAL A 97 -4.10 11.27 -22.62
C VAL A 97 -5.03 11.41 -21.42
N TRP A 98 -6.31 11.68 -21.65
CA TRP A 98 -7.28 11.87 -20.56
C TRP A 98 -7.54 10.59 -19.76
N VAL A 99 -7.63 9.45 -20.46
CA VAL A 99 -7.78 8.15 -19.80
C VAL A 99 -6.52 7.83 -18.99
N SER A 100 -5.34 8.11 -19.54
CA SER A 100 -4.06 7.96 -18.84
C SER A 100 -4.00 8.82 -17.58
N LEU A 101 -4.32 10.12 -17.66
CA LEU A 101 -4.37 11.02 -16.51
C LEU A 101 -5.31 10.52 -15.41
N ARG A 102 -6.53 10.10 -15.76
CA ARG A 102 -7.50 9.57 -14.79
C ARG A 102 -6.98 8.29 -14.13
N ARG A 103 -6.37 7.39 -14.90
CA ARG A 103 -5.79 6.15 -14.36
C ARG A 103 -4.62 6.45 -13.43
N THR A 104 -3.74 7.37 -13.80
CA THR A 104 -2.62 7.84 -12.98
C THR A 104 -3.10 8.45 -11.67
N LEU A 105 -4.10 9.32 -11.70
CA LEU A 105 -4.65 9.90 -10.48
C LEU A 105 -5.26 8.82 -9.57
N GLY A 106 -6.03 7.90 -10.17
CA GLY A 106 -6.64 6.79 -9.45
C GLY A 106 -5.59 5.87 -8.80
N SER A 107 -4.53 5.52 -9.53
CA SER A 107 -3.45 4.69 -8.99
C SER A 107 -2.67 5.43 -7.89
N PHE A 108 -2.39 6.72 -8.05
CA PHE A 108 -1.70 7.51 -7.03
C PHE A 108 -2.50 7.57 -5.72
N VAL A 109 -3.83 7.73 -5.80
CA VAL A 109 -4.71 7.70 -4.62
C VAL A 109 -4.67 6.34 -3.93
N VAL A 110 -4.75 5.24 -4.70
CA VAL A 110 -4.70 3.86 -4.16
C VAL A 110 -3.34 3.56 -3.52
N LEU A 111 -2.25 4.03 -4.14
CA LEU A 111 -0.90 3.90 -3.64
C LEU A 111 -0.77 4.59 -2.27
N VAL A 112 -1.11 5.88 -2.19
CA VAL A 112 -0.96 6.68 -0.96
C VAL A 112 -1.89 6.21 0.15
N ALA A 113 -3.19 6.06 -0.13
CA ALA A 113 -4.16 5.62 0.88
C ALA A 113 -3.84 4.22 1.38
N GLY A 114 -3.41 3.32 0.49
CA GLY A 114 -3.01 1.96 0.83
C GLY A 114 -1.77 1.87 1.71
N SER A 115 -0.72 2.65 1.41
CA SER A 115 0.47 2.72 2.26
C SER A 115 0.14 3.20 3.67
N ILE A 116 -0.66 4.26 3.79
CA ILE A 116 -1.00 4.85 5.09
C ILE A 116 -1.92 3.93 5.91
N VAL A 117 -3.04 3.49 5.33
CA VAL A 117 -4.06 2.72 6.05
C VAL A 117 -3.62 1.26 6.23
N GLY A 118 -3.22 0.62 5.12
CA GLY A 118 -2.88 -0.79 5.08
C GLY A 118 -1.46 -1.07 5.55
N GLY A 119 -0.49 -0.30 5.05
CA GLY A 119 0.93 -0.50 5.39
C GLY A 119 1.21 -0.31 6.87
N ILE A 120 0.95 0.89 7.38
CA ILE A 120 1.21 1.22 8.79
C ILE A 120 0.26 0.44 9.71
N GLY A 121 -1.03 0.37 9.37
CA GLY A 121 -2.02 -0.37 10.16
C GLY A 121 -1.72 -1.87 10.25
N GLY A 122 -1.34 -2.51 9.14
CA GLY A 122 -0.98 -3.93 9.09
C GLY A 122 0.25 -4.25 9.93
N GLN A 123 1.29 -3.41 9.85
CA GLN A 123 2.50 -3.59 10.64
C GLN A 123 2.23 -3.45 12.15
N LEU A 124 1.39 -2.51 12.54
CA LEU A 124 1.03 -2.30 13.95
C LEU A 124 0.17 -3.44 14.50
N LEU A 125 -0.79 -3.94 13.73
CA LEU A 125 -1.59 -5.10 14.11
C LEU A 125 -0.72 -6.36 14.28
N TYR A 126 0.25 -6.56 13.39
CA TYR A 126 1.18 -7.69 13.49
C TYR A 126 2.07 -7.60 14.73
N ASN A 127 2.61 -6.41 15.02
CA ASN A 127 3.41 -6.20 16.23
C ASN A 127 2.59 -6.46 17.50
N ASP A 128 1.33 -6.02 17.54
CA ASP A 128 0.40 -6.33 18.62
C ASP A 128 0.15 -7.86 18.75
N ALA A 129 -0.04 -8.56 17.63
CA ALA A 129 -0.28 -10.00 17.62
C ALA A 129 0.94 -10.80 18.12
N GLN A 130 2.16 -10.47 17.65
CA GLN A 130 3.39 -11.08 18.15
C GLN A 130 3.55 -10.87 19.66
N LEU A 131 3.23 -9.68 20.15
CA LEU A 131 3.35 -9.36 21.57
C LEU A 131 2.33 -10.13 22.41
N ALA A 132 1.09 -10.27 21.93
CA ALA A 132 0.05 -11.08 22.56
C ALA A 132 0.46 -12.56 22.67
N GLN A 133 1.09 -13.10 21.63
CA GLN A 133 1.65 -14.45 21.59
C GLN A 133 2.77 -14.63 22.62
N ARG A 134 3.74 -13.70 22.68
CA ARG A 134 4.84 -13.72 23.67
C ARG A 134 4.35 -13.66 25.11
N HIS A 135 3.25 -12.95 25.37
CA HIS A 135 2.66 -12.86 26.71
C HIS A 135 1.56 -13.91 27.00
N LYS A 136 1.39 -14.94 26.14
CA LYS A 136 0.33 -15.98 26.26
C LYS A 136 -1.09 -15.41 26.49
N ARG A 137 -1.35 -14.18 26.02
CA ARG A 137 -2.63 -13.48 26.14
C ARG A 137 -3.32 -13.48 24.78
N TRP A 138 -3.60 -14.64 24.23
CA TRP A 138 -4.53 -14.75 23.11
C TRP A 138 -5.95 -14.89 23.67
N PRO A 139 -6.78 -13.84 23.74
CA PRO A 139 -8.19 -14.08 24.02
C PRO A 139 -8.84 -14.53 22.71
N LEU A 140 -9.67 -15.58 22.80
CA LEU A 140 -10.69 -15.90 21.81
C LEU A 140 -11.31 -14.61 21.24
N LEU A 141 -11.19 -14.40 19.93
CA LEU A 141 -11.98 -13.43 19.17
C LEU A 141 -13.43 -13.93 19.04
N ALA A 142 -14.12 -14.07 20.18
CA ALA A 142 -15.55 -14.30 20.27
C ALA A 142 -16.13 -13.17 21.11
N GLY A 143 -16.46 -12.04 20.47
CA GLY A 143 -17.05 -10.91 21.20
C GLY A 143 -17.09 -9.60 20.44
N MET A 144 -17.62 -9.58 19.20
CA MET A 144 -18.10 -8.33 18.61
C MET A 144 -19.62 -8.28 18.71
N LYS A 145 -20.10 -7.54 19.70
CA LYS A 145 -21.51 -7.11 19.79
C LYS A 145 -21.79 -6.10 18.68
N GLU A 146 -22.82 -6.39 17.89
CA GLU A 146 -23.42 -5.48 16.92
C GLU A 146 -23.95 -4.22 17.61
N GLY A 147 -23.71 -3.07 16.97
CA GLY A 147 -24.10 -1.75 17.48
C GLY A 147 -24.33 -0.73 16.37
N ALA A 148 -25.55 -0.78 15.82
CA ALA A 148 -26.47 0.30 15.44
C ALA A 148 -26.04 1.44 14.47
N ASN A 149 -26.85 1.54 13.40
CA ASN A 149 -27.44 2.73 12.77
C ASN A 149 -26.57 3.99 12.63
N GLY A 150 -25.80 4.00 11.55
CA GLY A 150 -25.28 5.20 10.89
C GLY A 150 -25.00 4.84 9.45
N GLY A 151 -25.19 5.77 8.50
CA GLY A 151 -24.90 5.50 7.09
C GLY A 151 -23.51 4.86 6.94
N ALA A 152 -23.35 3.90 6.03
CA ALA A 152 -22.10 3.12 5.91
C ALA A 152 -20.84 4.01 5.85
N LEU A 153 -20.97 5.22 5.31
CA LEU A 153 -19.93 6.24 5.23
C LEU A 153 -19.59 6.87 6.61
N ASP A 154 -20.58 7.16 7.46
CA ASP A 154 -20.38 7.63 8.84
C ASP A 154 -19.82 6.51 9.73
N GLY A 155 -20.23 5.27 9.50
CA GLY A 155 -19.67 4.10 10.19
C GLY A 155 -18.19 3.91 9.85
N VAL A 156 -17.81 4.11 8.59
CA VAL A 156 -16.41 4.07 8.14
C VAL A 156 -15.63 5.27 8.66
N LEU A 157 -16.16 6.49 8.56
CA LEU A 157 -15.49 7.69 9.09
C LEU A 157 -15.28 7.63 10.60
N ARG A 158 -16.27 7.14 11.36
CA ARG A 158 -16.12 6.91 12.80
C ARG A 158 -15.11 5.80 13.09
N ARG A 159 -15.04 4.75 12.26
CA ARG A 159 -14.05 3.68 12.42
C ARG A 159 -12.64 4.14 12.07
N VAL A 160 -12.48 4.99 11.05
CA VAL A 160 -11.20 5.64 10.71
C VAL A 160 -10.80 6.60 11.82
N ARG A 161 -11.72 7.43 12.33
CA ARG A 161 -11.44 8.35 13.44
C ARG A 161 -11.09 7.60 14.72
N ASN A 162 -11.89 6.60 15.10
CA ASN A 162 -11.58 5.74 16.25
C ASN A 162 -10.28 4.96 16.05
N TRP A 163 -9.93 4.56 14.82
CA TRP A 163 -8.65 3.96 14.51
C TRP A 163 -7.51 4.98 14.64
N VAL A 164 -7.65 6.20 14.12
CA VAL A 164 -6.70 7.31 14.31
C VAL A 164 -6.53 7.63 15.80
N ASP A 165 -7.61 7.63 16.58
CA ASP A 165 -7.59 7.91 18.01
C ASP A 165 -6.97 6.74 18.80
N GLN A 166 -7.27 5.49 18.44
CA GLN A 166 -6.63 4.30 19.01
C GLN A 166 -5.15 4.21 18.63
N MET A 167 -4.79 4.62 17.42
CA MET A 167 -3.42 4.74 16.95
C MET A 167 -2.69 5.80 17.77
N SER A 168 -3.27 7.01 17.87
CA SER A 168 -2.72 8.10 18.67
C SER A 168 -2.54 7.67 20.13
N TYR A 169 -3.52 6.98 20.72
CA TYR A 169 -3.44 6.43 22.07
C TYR A 169 -2.39 5.32 22.23
N LYS A 170 -2.28 4.38 21.27
CA LYS A 170 -1.27 3.31 21.27
C LYS A 170 0.14 3.87 21.08
N MET A 171 0.29 4.95 20.33
CA MET A 171 1.56 5.66 20.14
C MET A 171 1.99 6.45 21.39
N ASP A 172 1.03 7.02 22.14
CA ASP A 172 1.31 7.85 23.31
C ASP A 172 1.87 7.03 24.49
N LYS A 173 1.45 5.76 24.62
CA LYS A 173 1.88 4.87 25.70
C LYS A 173 3.17 4.10 25.38
N LYS A 174 4.32 4.77 25.32
CA LYS A 174 5.71 4.20 25.45
C LYS A 174 5.99 2.86 24.74
N ARG A 175 5.35 2.54 23.61
CA ARG A 175 5.33 1.19 23.05
C ARG A 175 5.43 1.20 21.54
N THR A 176 6.61 1.55 21.03
CA THR A 176 7.24 0.98 19.82
C THR A 176 8.50 1.77 19.48
N ASP A 177 9.62 1.42 20.12
CA ASP A 177 10.93 1.98 19.80
C ASP A 177 11.56 1.36 18.53
N GLY A 178 10.82 0.50 17.80
CA GLY A 178 11.37 -0.30 16.70
C GLY A 178 10.53 -0.37 15.42
N ILE A 179 9.48 0.45 15.25
CA ILE A 179 8.78 0.51 13.96
C ILE A 179 9.45 1.57 13.10
N PHE A 180 10.19 1.08 12.13
CA PHE A 180 10.83 1.91 11.13
C PHE A 180 10.43 1.39 9.75
N MET A 181 9.80 2.26 8.95
CA MET A 181 9.27 1.91 7.63
C MET A 181 9.74 2.93 6.60
N CYS A 182 10.08 2.43 5.42
CA CYS A 182 10.43 3.25 4.27
C CYS A 182 10.10 2.51 2.97
N GLY A 183 9.98 3.25 1.88
CA GLY A 183 9.70 2.74 0.54
C GLY A 183 8.22 2.68 0.19
N ALA A 184 7.96 2.60 -1.12
CA ALA A 184 6.61 2.60 -1.67
C ALA A 184 5.90 1.24 -1.59
N SER A 185 6.60 0.19 -1.14
CA SER A 185 6.20 -1.22 -1.27
C SER A 185 4.77 -1.49 -0.78
N ALA A 186 4.38 -1.07 0.43
CA ALA A 186 3.01 -1.27 0.93
C ALA A 186 1.93 -0.67 0.01
N GLY A 187 2.22 0.47 -0.62
CA GLY A 187 1.35 1.09 -1.62
C GLY A 187 1.29 0.29 -2.91
N ILE A 188 2.40 -0.31 -3.34
CA ILE A 188 2.43 -1.19 -4.52
C ILE A 188 1.57 -2.42 -4.26
N PHE A 189 1.65 -3.01 -3.06
CA PHE A 189 0.77 -4.09 -2.65
C PHE A 189 -0.71 -3.67 -2.64
N SER A 190 -1.02 -2.44 -2.21
CA SER A 190 -2.37 -1.88 -2.33
C SER A 190 -2.85 -1.78 -3.79
N LEU A 191 -2.00 -1.33 -4.70
CA LEU A 191 -2.33 -1.33 -6.13
C LEU A 191 -2.63 -2.74 -6.65
N ALA A 192 -1.83 -3.73 -6.24
CA ALA A 192 -2.05 -5.13 -6.61
C ALA A 192 -3.39 -5.66 -6.05
N GLY A 193 -3.72 -5.37 -4.80
CA GLY A 193 -5.00 -5.72 -4.19
C GLY A 193 -6.18 -5.06 -4.90
N PHE A 194 -6.06 -3.78 -5.25
CA PHE A 194 -7.08 -3.08 -6.03
C PHE A 194 -7.26 -3.70 -7.42
N ASN A 195 -6.17 -4.05 -8.10
CA ASN A 195 -6.20 -4.73 -9.39
C ASN A 195 -6.93 -6.07 -9.33
N VAL A 196 -6.70 -6.85 -8.27
CA VAL A 196 -7.43 -8.11 -8.03
C VAL A 196 -8.92 -7.84 -7.81
N ALA A 197 -9.26 -6.97 -6.87
CA ALA A 197 -10.65 -6.78 -6.45
C ALA A 197 -11.51 -6.09 -7.52
N TYR A 198 -11.00 -5.03 -8.13
CA TYR A 198 -11.74 -4.19 -9.07
C TYR A 198 -11.57 -4.64 -10.53
N TYR A 199 -10.34 -4.90 -10.96
CA TYR A 199 -10.05 -5.28 -12.36
C TYR A 199 -9.97 -6.79 -12.60
N GLN A 200 -10.04 -7.63 -11.54
CA GLN A 200 -9.90 -9.09 -11.63
C GLN A 200 -8.55 -9.53 -12.22
N ARG A 201 -7.48 -8.80 -11.90
CA ARG A 201 -6.12 -9.04 -12.41
C ARG A 201 -5.20 -9.55 -11.32
N TRP A 202 -4.60 -10.71 -11.56
CA TRP A 202 -3.80 -11.44 -10.59
C TRP A 202 -2.31 -11.50 -10.94
N GLY A 203 -1.92 -11.03 -12.14
CA GLY A 203 -0.58 -11.27 -12.70
C GLY A 203 0.54 -10.72 -11.83
N THR A 204 0.40 -9.50 -11.31
CA THR A 204 1.36 -8.93 -10.34
C THR A 204 1.07 -9.33 -8.90
N ALA A 205 -0.19 -9.54 -8.53
CA ALA A 205 -0.59 -9.83 -7.16
C ALA A 205 -0.07 -11.18 -6.65
N LEU A 206 -0.19 -12.25 -7.44
CA LEU A 206 0.25 -13.59 -7.02
C LEU A 206 1.74 -13.67 -6.69
N PRO A 207 2.67 -13.29 -7.59
CA PRO A 207 4.11 -13.38 -7.31
C PRO A 207 4.55 -12.46 -6.17
N MET A 208 3.83 -11.36 -5.91
CA MET A 208 4.12 -10.46 -4.81
C MET A 208 3.57 -10.95 -3.47
N VAL A 209 2.32 -11.39 -3.41
CA VAL A 209 1.63 -11.71 -2.14
C VAL A 209 2.00 -13.08 -1.60
N LEU A 210 2.21 -14.08 -2.45
CA LEU A 210 2.49 -15.45 -1.99
C LEU A 210 3.76 -15.55 -1.13
N PRO A 211 4.91 -14.96 -1.52
CA PRO A 211 6.11 -15.00 -0.68
C PRO A 211 5.90 -14.30 0.66
N GLU A 212 5.22 -13.16 0.65
CA GLU A 212 4.95 -12.34 1.84
C GLU A 212 4.01 -13.05 2.82
N LEU A 213 2.95 -13.67 2.31
CA LEU A 213 2.02 -14.47 3.10
C LEU A 213 2.73 -15.66 3.73
N THR A 214 3.59 -16.33 2.96
CA THR A 214 4.39 -17.46 3.45
C THR A 214 5.33 -17.00 4.56
N ALA A 215 6.05 -15.88 4.37
CA ALA A 215 6.95 -15.31 5.36
C ALA A 215 6.21 -14.94 6.66
N VAL A 216 5.05 -14.26 6.56
CA VAL A 216 4.24 -13.91 7.74
C VAL A 216 3.68 -15.17 8.42
N ALA A 217 3.15 -16.13 7.68
CA ALA A 217 2.64 -17.37 8.25
C ALA A 217 3.74 -18.15 8.99
N CYS A 218 4.90 -18.33 8.36
CA CYS A 218 6.05 -18.98 8.98
C CYS A 218 6.50 -18.25 10.25
N SER A 219 6.56 -16.91 10.23
CA SER A 219 6.96 -16.10 11.39
C SER A 219 6.01 -16.20 12.58
N LEU A 220 4.72 -16.48 12.33
CA LEU A 220 3.71 -16.65 13.38
C LEU A 220 3.70 -18.09 13.92
N LEU A 221 4.05 -19.07 13.09
CA LEU A 221 4.04 -20.49 13.41
C LEU A 221 5.34 -20.98 14.08
N HIS A 222 6.49 -20.39 13.73
CA HIS A 222 7.80 -20.76 14.28
C HIS A 222 8.46 -19.57 14.97
N SER A 223 9.01 -19.77 16.17
CA SER A 223 9.82 -18.76 16.86
C SER A 223 11.00 -18.36 15.97
N SER A 224 11.08 -17.06 15.65
CA SER A 224 11.92 -16.44 14.62
C SER A 224 13.44 -16.59 14.79
N GLU A 225 13.99 -17.80 14.71
CA GLU A 225 15.45 -18.00 14.60
C GLU A 225 15.93 -18.56 13.24
N GLU A 226 15.05 -19.12 12.39
CA GLU A 226 15.54 -19.89 11.22
C GLU A 226 15.32 -19.29 9.82
N PHE A 227 14.60 -18.17 9.64
CA PHE A 227 14.16 -17.74 8.30
C PHE A 227 14.52 -16.31 7.91
N SER A 228 15.77 -15.89 8.15
CA SER A 228 16.28 -14.58 7.66
C SER A 228 16.47 -14.52 6.13
N ASN A 229 16.39 -15.64 5.40
CA ASN A 229 16.90 -15.72 4.02
C ASN A 229 15.86 -16.12 2.95
N ALA A 230 14.57 -16.21 3.27
CA ALA A 230 13.54 -16.65 2.32
C ALA A 230 12.54 -15.53 1.96
N ALA A 231 13.04 -14.46 1.34
CA ALA A 231 12.20 -13.54 0.58
C ALA A 231 12.97 -13.07 -0.65
N TRP A 232 12.28 -12.96 -1.79
CA TRP A 232 12.80 -12.65 -3.12
C TRP A 232 13.37 -11.22 -3.29
N LEU A 233 13.69 -10.54 -2.18
CA LEU A 233 14.35 -9.24 -2.12
C LEU A 233 15.40 -9.28 -1.00
N PRO A 234 16.69 -9.00 -1.27
CA PRO A 234 17.68 -8.88 -0.22
C PRO A 234 17.45 -7.55 0.50
N ALA A 235 16.64 -7.58 1.55
CA ALA A 235 16.61 -6.53 2.55
C ALA A 235 16.68 -7.20 3.91
N GLY A 236 17.91 -7.43 4.37
CA GLY A 236 18.16 -7.69 5.78
C GLY A 236 17.53 -6.59 6.63
N ASP A 237 16.88 -7.01 7.71
CA ASP A 237 16.61 -6.24 8.92
C ASP A 237 15.69 -5.01 8.86
N VAL A 238 14.81 -4.87 7.85
CA VAL A 238 13.70 -3.88 7.91
C VAL A 238 12.37 -4.58 7.65
N VAL A 239 11.77 -5.08 8.72
CA VAL A 239 10.51 -5.84 8.76
C VAL A 239 9.36 -5.05 8.12
N GLY A 240 8.79 -5.57 7.03
CA GLY A 240 7.63 -4.97 6.35
C GLY A 240 6.61 -5.96 5.78
N HIS A 241 6.76 -7.28 5.97
CA HIS A 241 5.86 -8.26 5.34
C HIS A 241 4.38 -8.08 5.74
N ALA A 242 4.14 -7.79 7.01
CA ALA A 242 2.80 -7.47 7.49
C ALA A 242 2.26 -6.14 6.93
N ALA A 243 3.14 -5.16 6.71
CA ALA A 243 2.78 -3.92 6.01
C ALA A 243 2.39 -4.19 4.55
N HIS A 244 3.10 -5.09 3.86
CA HIS A 244 2.77 -5.48 2.49
C HIS A 244 1.39 -6.16 2.42
N LEU A 245 1.14 -7.15 3.29
CA LEU A 245 -0.18 -7.81 3.36
C LEU A 245 -1.30 -6.85 3.79
N GLY A 246 -1.01 -5.93 4.72
CA GLY A 246 -1.93 -4.88 5.13
C GLY A 246 -2.25 -3.94 3.97
N GLY A 247 -1.23 -3.52 3.22
CA GLY A 247 -1.37 -2.74 1.98
C GLY A 247 -2.25 -3.44 0.96
N PHE A 248 -1.97 -4.71 0.66
CA PHE A 248 -2.78 -5.53 -0.25
C PHE A 248 -4.25 -5.61 0.18
N THR A 249 -4.48 -5.89 1.46
CA THR A 249 -5.83 -5.98 2.02
C THR A 249 -6.57 -4.65 1.88
N ALA A 250 -5.93 -3.52 2.23
CA ALA A 250 -6.51 -2.19 2.09
C ALA A 250 -6.87 -1.88 0.63
N GLY A 251 -5.97 -2.17 -0.30
CA GLY A 251 -6.21 -2.02 -1.73
C GLY A 251 -7.37 -2.87 -2.26
N ALA A 252 -7.47 -4.12 -1.83
CA ALA A 252 -8.59 -5.00 -2.17
C ALA A 252 -9.92 -4.46 -1.63
N CYS A 253 -9.96 -3.98 -0.39
CA CYS A 253 -11.13 -3.31 0.17
C CYS A 253 -11.52 -2.07 -0.64
N MET A 254 -10.55 -1.22 -1.00
CA MET A 254 -10.79 -0.05 -1.85
C MET A 254 -11.36 -0.46 -3.21
N GLY A 255 -10.84 -1.52 -3.82
CA GLY A 255 -11.33 -2.03 -5.10
C GLY A 255 -12.77 -2.54 -5.02
N LEU A 256 -13.11 -3.29 -3.97
CA LEU A 256 -14.48 -3.77 -3.73
C LEU A 256 -15.47 -2.63 -3.51
N ILE A 257 -15.09 -1.63 -2.69
CA ILE A 257 -15.89 -0.43 -2.44
C ILE A 257 -16.11 0.32 -3.76
N TRP A 258 -15.06 0.52 -4.55
CA TRP A 258 -15.14 1.24 -5.81
C TRP A 258 -15.99 0.50 -6.85
N ARG A 259 -15.93 -0.83 -6.89
CA ARG A 259 -16.81 -1.68 -7.71
C ARG A 259 -18.28 -1.46 -7.35
N TRP A 260 -18.58 -1.58 -6.06
CA TRP A 260 -19.94 -1.38 -5.56
C TRP A 260 -20.48 0.02 -5.88
N LEU A 261 -19.68 1.07 -5.64
CA LEU A 261 -20.08 2.44 -5.98
C LEU A 261 -20.34 2.60 -7.48
N SER A 262 -19.47 2.05 -8.33
CA SER A 262 -19.60 2.13 -9.80
C SER A 262 -20.88 1.45 -10.29
N ASP A 263 -21.22 0.28 -9.74
CA ASP A 263 -22.45 -0.45 -10.08
C ASP A 263 -23.70 0.33 -9.66
N VAL A 264 -23.69 0.94 -8.47
CA VAL A 264 -24.78 1.80 -7.99
C VAL A 264 -24.98 3.02 -8.90
N TYR A 265 -23.90 3.68 -9.31
CA TYR A 265 -23.98 4.83 -10.23
C TYR A 265 -24.47 4.43 -11.61
N SER A 266 -24.00 3.29 -12.15
CA SER A 266 -24.45 2.75 -13.43
C SER A 266 -25.96 2.47 -13.42
N ASN A 267 -26.44 1.79 -12.38
CA ASN A 267 -27.86 1.47 -12.20
C ASN A 267 -28.73 2.72 -12.05
N LYS A 268 -28.26 3.76 -11.36
CA LYS A 268 -28.98 5.05 -11.25
C LYS A 268 -29.06 5.78 -12.60
N ARG A 269 -28.02 5.70 -13.43
CA ARG A 269 -28.01 6.32 -14.76
C ARG A 269 -28.93 5.59 -15.73
N ALA A 270 -28.99 4.26 -15.67
CA ALA A 270 -29.92 3.45 -16.46
C ALA A 270 -31.39 3.73 -16.12
N LYS A 271 -31.69 4.12 -14.87
CA LYS A 271 -33.03 4.46 -14.39
C LYS A 271 -33.47 5.91 -14.67
N ARG A 272 -32.61 6.79 -15.19
CA ARG A 272 -33.04 8.15 -15.59
C ARG A 272 -33.79 8.07 -16.92
N PRO A 273 -35.07 8.51 -17.00
CA PRO A 273 -35.76 8.58 -18.28
C PRO A 273 -34.99 9.51 -19.22
N LYS A 274 -34.81 9.09 -20.47
CA LYS A 274 -34.27 9.98 -21.51
C LYS A 274 -35.23 11.15 -21.63
N ALA A 275 -34.76 12.36 -21.32
CA ALA A 275 -35.49 13.58 -21.62
C ALA A 275 -35.75 13.57 -23.14
N LYS A 276 -37.03 13.64 -23.52
CA LYS A 276 -37.48 13.77 -24.91
C LYS A 276 -37.21 15.17 -25.41
#